data_AF-A0A7I4YJ06-F1
#
_entry.id   AF-A0A7I4YJ06-F1
#
_cell.length_a   1.000
_cell.length_b   1.000
_cell.length_c   1.000
_cell.angle_alpha   90.00
_cell.angle_beta   90.00
_cell.angle_gamma   90.00
#
_symmetry.space_group_name_H-M   'P 1'
#
loop_
_entity.id
_entity.type
_entity.pdbx_description
1 polymer ?
#
loop_
_entity_poly.entity_id
_entity_poly.type
_entity_poly.pdbx_seq_one_letter_code
_entity_poly.pdbx_strand_id
1 'polypeptide(L)'
;MKLLISFCFFAVTAAHPSFYLMQMVHPPFLVDVSLEARLDYRKIFVDKTLTMAQQKEEVKAWAKENNLTSEVKSFFSRIGKGVVEMNQKVAKLVDDLPEVFGNYTKIMKDENQTMLQMMEAIEKLKAEHRTAFLVLGSAMEQVMGENEQNGPSLEAHEARRPTGGPFGGRLNFRTDNRPIPFDHADHVRMGAWQNEPFRGANPFKKMRAML
;
A
#
# COMPACT_ATOMS: atom_id res chain seq x y z
N MET A 1 23.63 -22.66 -6.29
CA MET A 1 23.14 -21.28 -6.11
C MET A 1 23.38 -20.43 -7.37
N LYS A 2 22.81 -20.81 -8.53
CA LYS A 2 22.96 -20.09 -9.80
C LYS A 2 21.62 -19.80 -10.51
N LEU A 3 20.48 -20.08 -9.86
CA LEU A 3 19.15 -19.99 -10.48
C LEU A 3 18.27 -18.85 -9.92
N LEU A 4 18.67 -18.14 -8.86
CA LEU A 4 17.86 -17.06 -8.27
C LEU A 4 18.19 -15.67 -8.83
N ILE A 5 19.34 -15.50 -9.49
CA ILE A 5 19.73 -14.21 -10.10
C ILE A 5 19.02 -14.00 -11.45
N SER A 6 18.45 -15.05 -12.04
CA SER A 6 17.80 -14.97 -13.36
C SER A 6 16.37 -14.40 -13.32
N PHE A 7 15.73 -14.30 -12.15
CA PHE A 7 14.34 -13.81 -12.05
C PHE A 7 14.23 -12.27 -11.92
N CYS A 8 15.33 -11.59 -11.55
CA CYS A 8 15.33 -10.12 -11.39
C CYS A 8 15.55 -9.34 -12.70
N PHE A 9 16.06 -9.99 -13.76
CA PHE A 9 16.27 -9.30 -15.04
C PHE A 9 15.00 -9.14 -15.89
N PHE A 10 13.94 -9.92 -15.66
CA PHE A 10 12.67 -9.78 -16.38
C PHE A 10 11.74 -8.70 -15.81
N ALA A 11 11.94 -8.28 -14.56
CA ALA A 11 11.08 -7.29 -13.90
C ALA A 11 11.31 -5.86 -14.41
N VAL A 12 12.55 -5.51 -14.81
CA VAL A 12 12.88 -4.15 -15.28
C VAL A 12 12.23 -3.82 -16.64
N THR A 13 12.01 -4.84 -17.48
CA THR A 13 11.27 -4.66 -18.75
C THR A 13 9.76 -4.64 -18.58
N ALA A 14 9.21 -5.23 -17.51
CA ALA A 14 7.76 -5.32 -17.29
C ALA A 14 7.14 -4.09 -16.59
N ALA A 15 7.95 -3.24 -15.94
CA ALA A 15 7.50 -1.95 -15.41
C ALA A 15 7.38 -0.86 -16.49
N HIS A 16 8.05 -1.05 -17.65
CA HIS A 16 8.03 -0.10 -18.76
C HIS A 16 6.61 0.10 -19.32
N PRO A 17 5.81 -0.95 -19.63
CA PRO A 17 4.51 -0.77 -20.26
C PRO A 17 3.48 -0.15 -19.32
N SER A 18 3.42 -0.53 -18.04
CA SER A 18 2.39 -0.03 -17.12
C SER A 18 2.56 1.46 -16.80
N PHE A 19 3.77 1.90 -16.49
CA PHE A 19 4.08 3.31 -16.27
C PHE A 19 3.87 4.14 -17.55
N TYR A 20 4.28 3.59 -18.70
CA TYR A 20 4.11 4.25 -19.99
C TYR A 20 2.63 4.38 -20.37
N LEU A 21 1.82 3.33 -20.20
CA LEU A 21 0.39 3.35 -20.50
C LEU A 21 -0.36 4.33 -19.59
N MET A 22 -0.05 4.37 -18.28
CA MET A 22 -0.73 5.28 -17.36
C MET A 22 -0.53 6.76 -17.75
N GLN A 23 0.70 7.14 -18.14
CA GLN A 23 0.96 8.53 -18.55
C GLN A 23 0.36 8.85 -19.91
N MET A 24 0.43 7.93 -20.87
CA MET A 24 0.00 8.16 -22.24
C MET A 24 -1.53 8.22 -22.40
N VAL A 25 -2.32 7.59 -21.53
CA VAL A 25 -3.80 7.61 -21.62
C VAL A 25 -4.40 8.93 -21.11
N HIS A 26 -3.73 9.61 -20.17
CA HIS A 26 -4.21 10.86 -19.57
C HIS A 26 -3.13 11.97 -19.57
N PRO A 27 -2.61 12.37 -20.74
CA PRO A 27 -1.61 13.43 -20.81
C PRO A 27 -2.21 14.81 -20.48
N PRO A 28 -1.41 15.71 -19.88
CA PRO A 28 -1.89 17.03 -19.47
C PRO A 28 -2.24 17.96 -20.66
N PHE A 29 -1.71 17.72 -21.86
CA PHE A 29 -2.00 18.53 -23.04
C PHE A 29 -3.42 18.32 -23.59
N LEU A 30 -4.19 17.37 -23.06
CA LEU A 30 -5.58 17.14 -23.47
C LEU A 30 -6.59 18.03 -22.74
N VAL A 31 -6.16 18.88 -21.81
CA VAL A 31 -7.07 19.75 -21.06
C VAL A 31 -7.72 20.78 -21.98
N ASP A 32 -6.97 21.33 -22.94
CA ASP A 32 -7.38 22.47 -23.75
C ASP A 32 -7.86 22.08 -25.17
N VAL A 33 -8.05 20.79 -25.45
CA VAL A 33 -8.55 20.33 -26.76
C VAL A 33 -10.05 20.07 -26.76
N SER A 34 -10.64 20.03 -27.95
CA SER A 34 -12.06 19.68 -28.12
C SER A 34 -12.37 18.27 -27.59
N LEU A 35 -13.64 18.04 -27.24
CA LEU A 35 -14.10 16.71 -26.82
C LEU A 35 -13.84 15.66 -27.90
N GLU A 36 -14.07 16.01 -29.18
CA GLU A 36 -13.80 15.13 -30.32
C GLU A 36 -12.32 14.76 -30.42
N ALA A 37 -11.43 15.74 -30.35
CA ALA A 37 -9.98 15.51 -30.39
C ALA A 37 -9.52 14.58 -29.26
N ARG A 38 -10.07 14.75 -28.06
CA ARG A 38 -9.84 13.85 -26.91
C ARG A 38 -10.34 12.42 -27.16
N LEU A 39 -11.49 12.26 -27.79
CA LEU A 39 -12.04 10.93 -28.11
C LEU A 39 -11.18 10.24 -29.15
N ASP A 40 -10.74 10.96 -30.18
CA ASP A 40 -9.86 10.42 -31.22
C ASP A 40 -8.49 10.03 -30.64
N TYR A 41 -7.92 10.86 -29.77
CA TYR A 41 -6.71 10.50 -29.03
C TYR A 41 -6.87 9.20 -28.25
N ARG A 42 -8.00 9.02 -27.56
CA ARG A 42 -8.26 7.82 -26.75
C ARG A 42 -8.36 6.57 -27.62
N LYS A 43 -8.92 6.65 -28.84
CA LYS A 43 -9.06 5.50 -29.75
C LYS A 43 -7.71 4.85 -30.05
N ILE A 44 -6.63 5.63 -30.13
CA ILE A 44 -5.26 5.15 -30.37
C ILE A 44 -4.84 4.10 -29.31
N PHE A 45 -5.26 4.26 -28.06
CA PHE A 45 -4.88 3.36 -26.97
C PHE A 45 -5.88 2.22 -26.72
N VAL A 46 -7.12 2.36 -27.24
CA VAL A 46 -8.13 1.29 -27.19
C VAL A 46 -7.83 0.23 -28.24
N ASP A 47 -7.20 0.61 -29.35
CA ASP A 47 -6.75 -0.34 -30.36
C ASP A 47 -5.59 -1.21 -29.83
N LYS A 48 -5.93 -2.46 -29.51
CA LYS A 48 -4.99 -3.47 -29.01
C LYS A 48 -4.13 -4.10 -30.10
N THR A 49 -4.37 -3.78 -31.37
CA THR A 49 -3.60 -4.29 -32.51
C THR A 49 -2.35 -3.46 -32.78
N LEU A 50 -2.33 -2.20 -32.32
CA LEU A 50 -1.19 -1.31 -32.48
C LEU A 50 -0.06 -1.66 -31.51
N THR A 51 1.16 -1.73 -32.05
CA THR A 51 2.38 -1.71 -31.25
C THR A 51 2.56 -0.35 -30.57
N MET A 52 3.35 -0.30 -29.50
CA MET A 52 3.65 0.98 -28.82
C MET A 52 4.34 2.00 -29.75
N ALA A 53 5.15 1.52 -30.70
CA ALA A 53 5.77 2.38 -31.71
C ALA A 53 4.72 2.97 -32.65
N GLN A 54 3.77 2.16 -33.12
CA GLN A 54 2.66 2.62 -33.94
C GLN A 54 1.78 3.61 -33.16
N GLN A 55 1.39 3.31 -31.92
CA GLN A 55 0.65 4.24 -31.07
C GLN A 55 1.36 5.60 -30.94
N LYS A 56 2.69 5.60 -30.82
CA LYS A 56 3.49 6.82 -30.74
C LYS A 56 3.44 7.62 -32.05
N GLU A 57 3.50 6.96 -33.20
CA GLU A 57 3.37 7.63 -34.50
C GLU A 57 1.95 8.16 -34.72
N GLU A 58 0.91 7.39 -34.37
CA GLU A 58 -0.49 7.83 -34.42
C GLU A 58 -0.73 9.06 -33.55
N VAL A 59 -0.16 9.11 -32.33
CA VAL A 59 -0.24 10.29 -31.47
C VAL A 59 0.47 11.50 -32.09
N LYS A 60 1.59 11.32 -32.80
CA LYS A 60 2.24 12.44 -33.52
C LYS A 60 1.38 12.92 -34.68
N ALA A 61 0.74 12.02 -35.41
CA ALA A 61 -0.18 12.36 -36.50
C ALA A 61 -1.37 13.16 -35.96
N TRP A 62 -2.04 12.64 -34.92
CA TRP A 62 -3.11 13.33 -34.19
C TRP A 62 -2.66 14.72 -33.68
N ALA A 63 -1.45 14.84 -33.15
CA ALA A 63 -0.91 16.10 -32.66
C ALA A 63 -0.71 17.14 -33.77
N LYS A 64 -0.38 16.69 -34.98
CA LYS A 64 -0.23 17.58 -36.14
C LYS A 64 -1.58 18.14 -36.57
N GLU A 65 -2.62 17.30 -36.58
CA GLU A 65 -4.00 17.70 -36.93
C GLU A 65 -4.59 18.69 -35.92
N ASN A 66 -4.21 18.56 -34.65
CA ASN A 66 -4.72 19.38 -33.55
C ASN A 66 -3.79 20.53 -33.14
N ASN A 67 -2.72 20.80 -33.89
CA ASN A 67 -1.74 21.86 -33.59
C ASN A 67 -1.03 21.72 -32.22
N LEU A 68 -0.81 20.49 -31.74
CA LEU A 68 -0.17 20.16 -30.45
C LEU A 68 1.21 19.51 -30.60
N THR A 69 1.88 19.73 -31.72
CA THR A 69 3.13 19.02 -32.05
C THR A 69 4.23 19.31 -31.02
N SER A 70 4.33 20.54 -30.52
CA SER A 70 5.29 20.94 -29.47
C SER A 70 5.04 20.24 -28.14
N GLU A 71 3.79 20.19 -27.73
CA GLU A 71 3.29 19.67 -26.46
C GLU A 71 3.52 18.17 -26.39
N VAL A 72 3.15 17.46 -27.46
CA VAL A 72 3.36 16.02 -27.59
C VAL A 72 4.85 15.68 -27.64
N LYS A 73 5.66 16.46 -28.36
CA LYS A 73 7.13 16.26 -28.39
C LYS A 73 7.76 16.43 -27.01
N SER A 74 7.38 17.49 -26.30
CA SER A 74 7.84 17.76 -24.92
C SER A 74 7.40 16.65 -23.96
N PHE A 75 6.15 16.21 -24.09
CA PHE A 75 5.57 15.14 -23.29
C PHE A 75 6.33 13.80 -23.48
N PHE A 76 6.58 13.38 -24.72
CA PHE A 76 7.34 12.15 -24.99
C PHE A 76 8.77 12.22 -24.46
N SER A 77 9.42 13.39 -24.57
CA SER A 77 10.74 13.59 -23.98
C SER A 77 10.70 13.44 -22.45
N ARG A 78 9.69 14.02 -21.79
CA ARG A 78 9.51 13.93 -20.34
C ARG A 78 9.25 12.49 -19.87
N ILE A 79 8.36 11.75 -20.54
CA ILE A 79 8.12 10.33 -20.21
C ILE A 79 9.41 9.53 -20.39
N GLY A 80 10.14 9.74 -21.50
CA GLY A 80 11.39 9.03 -21.76
C GLY A 80 12.41 9.22 -20.64
N LYS A 81 12.58 10.45 -20.15
CA LYS A 81 13.43 10.73 -18.98
C LYS A 81 12.90 10.07 -17.71
N GLY A 82 11.59 10.19 -17.44
CA GLY A 82 10.96 9.60 -16.26
C GLY A 82 11.10 8.08 -16.19
N VAL A 83 11.04 7.39 -17.33
CA VAL A 83 11.31 5.94 -17.42
C VAL A 83 12.74 5.60 -17.02
N VAL A 84 13.72 6.34 -17.53
CA VAL A 84 15.14 6.10 -17.20
C VAL A 84 15.38 6.32 -15.71
N GLU A 85 14.86 7.41 -15.14
CA GLU A 85 14.96 7.70 -13.70
C GLU A 85 14.27 6.64 -12.84
N MET A 86 13.07 6.20 -13.25
CA MET A 86 12.34 5.11 -12.58
C MET A 86 13.18 3.83 -12.57
N ASN A 87 13.72 3.43 -13.72
CA ASN A 87 14.52 2.20 -13.84
C ASN A 87 15.77 2.27 -12.96
N GLN A 88 16.45 3.43 -12.89
CA GLN A 88 17.58 3.63 -12.00
C GLN A 88 17.20 3.50 -10.52
N LYS A 89 16.05 4.05 -10.11
CA LYS A 89 15.55 3.95 -8.74
C LYS A 89 15.18 2.50 -8.37
N VAL A 90 14.54 1.78 -9.29
CA VAL A 90 14.20 0.36 -9.11
C VAL A 90 15.46 -0.50 -9.04
N ALA A 91 16.47 -0.24 -9.87
CA ALA A 91 17.75 -0.95 -9.82
C ALA A 91 18.41 -0.80 -8.44
N LYS A 92 18.54 0.45 -7.95
CA LYS A 92 19.07 0.71 -6.60
C LYS A 92 18.30 -0.03 -5.51
N LEU A 93 16.97 0.02 -5.57
CA LEU A 93 16.11 -0.70 -4.63
C LEU A 93 16.37 -2.21 -4.64
N VAL A 94 16.56 -2.81 -5.82
CA VAL A 94 16.88 -4.24 -5.95
C VAL A 94 18.25 -4.55 -5.37
N ASP A 95 19.23 -3.65 -5.54
CA ASP A 95 20.57 -3.79 -4.97
C ASP A 95 20.57 -3.68 -3.43
N ASP A 96 19.73 -2.80 -2.87
CA ASP A 96 19.62 -2.57 -1.42
C ASP A 96 18.85 -3.69 -0.70
N LEU A 97 17.90 -4.35 -1.37
CA LEU A 97 16.95 -5.26 -0.73
C LEU A 97 17.59 -6.44 0.02
N PRO A 98 18.65 -7.12 -0.50
CA PRO A 98 19.31 -8.21 0.21
C PRO A 98 19.92 -7.79 1.54
N GLU A 99 20.55 -6.60 1.58
CA GLU A 99 21.14 -6.05 2.80
C GLU A 99 20.06 -5.77 3.85
N VAL A 100 18.99 -5.08 3.43
CA VAL A 100 17.87 -4.74 4.32
C VAL A 100 17.21 -6.00 4.88
N PHE A 101 17.01 -7.02 4.05
CA PHE A 101 16.47 -8.30 4.51
C PHE A 101 17.41 -9.02 5.47
N GLY A 102 18.72 -8.99 5.21
CA GLY A 102 19.74 -9.53 6.11
C GLY A 102 19.73 -8.86 7.48
N ASN A 103 19.70 -7.52 7.51
CA ASN A 103 19.64 -6.73 8.73
C ASN A 103 18.35 -6.96 9.50
N TYR A 104 17.21 -6.98 8.81
CA TYR A 104 15.92 -7.31 9.41
C TYR A 104 15.93 -8.70 10.07
N THR A 105 16.45 -9.71 9.37
CA THR A 105 16.55 -11.08 9.87
C THR A 105 17.48 -11.17 11.08
N LYS A 106 18.59 -10.44 11.07
CA LYS A 106 19.52 -10.36 12.19
C LYS A 106 18.85 -9.75 13.42
N ILE A 107 18.09 -8.67 13.24
CA ILE A 107 17.27 -8.08 14.31
C ILE A 107 16.29 -9.13 14.83
N MET A 108 15.48 -9.77 13.98
CA MET A 108 14.48 -10.74 14.44
C MET A 108 15.04 -11.99 15.14
N LYS A 109 16.29 -12.37 14.86
CA LYS A 109 16.94 -13.55 15.45
C LYS A 109 17.77 -13.25 16.70
N ASP A 110 17.93 -11.99 17.08
CA ASP A 110 18.68 -11.66 18.29
C ASP A 110 17.82 -11.90 19.54
N GLU A 111 18.04 -13.04 20.18
CA GLU A 111 17.35 -13.47 21.40
C GLU A 111 17.81 -12.70 22.65
N ASN A 112 18.88 -11.91 22.56
CA ASN A 112 19.43 -11.16 23.71
C ASN A 112 18.79 -9.78 23.87
N GLN A 113 18.02 -9.31 22.89
CA GLN A 113 17.38 -8.01 22.94
C GLN A 113 15.99 -8.08 23.59
N THR A 114 15.55 -6.96 24.14
CA THR A 114 14.16 -6.78 24.56
C THR A 114 13.25 -6.41 23.38
N MET A 115 11.95 -6.61 23.55
CA MET A 115 10.95 -6.20 22.55
C MET A 115 11.07 -4.71 22.16
N LEU A 116 11.39 -3.84 23.12
CA LEU A 116 11.56 -2.41 22.88
C LEU A 116 12.79 -2.13 22.00
N GLN A 117 13.92 -2.77 22.29
CA GLN A 117 15.14 -2.66 21.49
C GLN A 117 14.94 -3.18 20.06
N MET A 118 14.17 -4.26 19.90
CA MET A 118 13.82 -4.78 18.58
C MET A 118 13.01 -3.77 17.77
N MET A 119 12.00 -3.14 18.38
CA MET A 119 11.19 -2.11 17.71
C MET A 119 12.02 -0.90 17.31
N GLU A 120 12.91 -0.43 18.18
CA GLU A 120 13.83 0.67 17.87
C GLU A 120 14.78 0.33 16.71
N ALA A 121 15.33 -0.89 16.70
CA ALA A 121 16.20 -1.36 15.64
C ALA A 121 15.47 -1.46 14.28
N ILE A 122 14.21 -1.91 14.30
CA ILE A 122 13.36 -1.95 13.10
C ILE A 122 13.05 -0.53 12.59
N GLU A 123 12.67 0.40 13.47
CA GLU A 123 12.40 1.79 13.05
C GLU A 123 13.65 2.47 12.51
N LYS A 124 14.83 2.19 13.09
CA LYS A 124 16.10 2.66 12.53
C LYS A 124 16.35 2.11 11.12
N LEU A 125 16.18 0.80 10.92
CA LEU A 125 16.35 0.17 9.61
C LEU A 125 15.38 0.76 8.57
N LYS A 126 14.14 1.03 8.96
CA LYS A 126 13.12 1.68 8.13
C LYS A 126 13.45 3.14 7.82
N ALA A 127 14.03 3.88 8.77
CA ALA A 127 14.45 5.27 8.54
C ALA A 127 15.61 5.34 7.54
N GLU A 128 16.56 4.41 7.63
CA GLU A 128 17.73 4.34 6.74
C GLU A 128 17.36 3.83 5.33
N HIS A 129 16.46 2.84 5.24
CA HIS A 129 16.13 2.18 3.97
C HIS A 129 14.63 2.14 3.68
N ARG A 130 13.97 3.30 3.75
CA ARG A 130 12.50 3.41 3.68
C ARG A 130 11.85 2.61 2.54
N THR A 131 12.31 2.79 1.30
CA THR A 131 11.67 2.14 0.14
C THR A 131 11.91 0.63 0.12
N ALA A 132 13.14 0.18 0.42
CA ALA A 132 13.47 -1.24 0.51
C ALA A 132 12.71 -1.93 1.65
N PHE A 133 12.56 -1.26 2.79
CA PHE A 133 11.79 -1.77 3.92
C PHE A 133 10.30 -1.93 3.58
N LEU A 134 9.70 -0.97 2.87
CA LEU A 134 8.30 -1.07 2.43
C LEU A 134 8.08 -2.26 1.49
N VAL A 135 8.96 -2.42 0.49
CA VAL A 135 8.89 -3.54 -0.45
C VAL A 135 9.08 -4.87 0.25
N LEU A 136 10.02 -4.93 1.21
CA LEU A 136 10.23 -6.11 2.03
C LEU A 136 8.98 -6.48 2.83
N GLY A 137 8.34 -5.50 3.48
CA GLY A 137 7.10 -5.71 4.21
C GLY A 137 5.98 -6.26 3.33
N SER A 138 5.79 -5.69 2.14
CA SER A 138 4.80 -6.18 1.16
C SER A 138 5.11 -7.60 0.67
N ALA A 139 6.38 -7.94 0.46
CA ALA A 139 6.78 -9.29 0.04
C ALA A 139 6.53 -10.31 1.16
N MET A 140 6.87 -9.97 2.41
CA MET A 140 6.60 -10.82 3.57
C MET A 140 5.11 -11.08 3.72
N GLU A 141 4.26 -10.05 3.64
CA GLU A 141 2.79 -10.19 3.73
C GLU A 141 2.24 -11.19 2.70
N GLN A 142 2.69 -11.09 1.45
CA GLN A 142 2.30 -12.02 0.39
C GLN A 142 2.74 -13.46 0.65
N VAL A 143 3.94 -13.66 1.21
CA VAL A 143 4.49 -15.00 1.49
C VAL A 143 3.86 -15.62 2.73
N MET A 144 3.54 -14.82 3.75
CA MET A 144 2.98 -15.30 5.02
C MET A 144 1.48 -15.59 4.94
N GLY A 145 0.79 -15.09 3.91
CA GLY A 145 -0.64 -15.30 3.69
C GLY A 145 -1.52 -14.62 4.74
N GLU A 146 -2.76 -14.29 4.35
CA GLU A 146 -3.82 -14.07 5.33
C GLU A 146 -4.09 -15.39 6.04
N ASN A 147 -3.56 -15.57 7.24
CA ASN A 147 -4.05 -16.58 8.17
C ASN A 147 -5.46 -16.19 8.64
N GLU A 148 -6.44 -16.29 7.75
CA GLU A 148 -7.87 -16.23 8.05
C GLU A 148 -8.55 -17.46 7.47
N GLN A 149 -8.49 -18.56 8.22
CA GLN A 149 -9.55 -19.56 8.34
C GLN A 149 -9.15 -20.60 9.41
N ASN A 150 -9.31 -20.24 10.68
CA ASN A 150 -9.46 -21.21 11.76
C ASN A 150 -10.25 -20.59 12.91
N GLY A 151 -11.56 -20.74 12.78
CA GLY A 151 -12.54 -20.48 13.81
C GLY A 151 -13.92 -20.67 13.19
N PRO A 152 -14.62 -21.80 13.41
CA PRO A 152 -16.01 -21.87 13.03
C PRO A 152 -16.74 -20.72 13.72
N SER A 153 -17.28 -19.83 12.90
CA SER A 153 -18.37 -18.94 13.25
C SER A 153 -19.34 -19.72 14.13
N LEU A 154 -19.56 -19.25 15.36
CA LEU A 154 -20.70 -19.64 16.18
C LEU A 154 -21.95 -19.34 15.36
N GLU A 155 -22.34 -20.32 14.54
CA GLU A 155 -23.64 -20.39 13.92
C GLU A 155 -24.67 -20.24 15.02
N ALA A 156 -25.41 -19.15 14.89
CA ALA A 156 -26.77 -18.97 15.32
C ALA A 156 -27.49 -20.29 15.63
N HIS A 157 -27.41 -20.72 16.90
CA HIS A 157 -28.46 -21.55 17.46
C HIS A 157 -29.67 -20.66 17.73
N GLU A 158 -30.40 -20.37 16.66
CA GLU A 158 -31.84 -20.14 16.74
C GLU A 158 -32.47 -21.39 17.35
N ALA A 159 -32.72 -21.35 18.66
CA ALA A 159 -33.59 -22.29 19.34
C ALA A 159 -34.62 -21.51 20.15
N ARG A 160 -35.72 -21.20 19.46
CA ARG A 160 -37.10 -21.19 19.96
C ARG A 160 -37.37 -20.42 21.26
N ARG A 161 -37.89 -19.20 21.10
CA ARG A 161 -38.82 -18.61 22.08
C ARG A 161 -40.11 -19.43 22.13
N PRO A 162 -40.68 -19.72 23.32
CA PRO A 162 -42.12 -19.81 23.49
C PRO A 162 -42.65 -18.42 23.85
N THR A 163 -43.62 -17.98 23.04
CA THR A 163 -44.59 -16.93 23.30
C THR A 163 -45.31 -17.09 24.65
N GLY A 164 -45.46 -16.01 25.43
CA GLY A 164 -46.43 -15.97 26.53
C GLY A 164 -46.30 -14.82 27.54
N GLY A 165 -46.90 -13.67 27.26
CA GLY A 165 -47.66 -12.87 28.25
C GLY A 165 -46.92 -11.91 29.21
N PRO A 166 -47.66 -10.96 29.83
CA PRO A 166 -47.24 -9.56 29.95
C PRO A 166 -47.27 -8.99 31.39
N PHE A 167 -46.14 -8.50 31.89
CA PHE A 167 -46.02 -7.50 32.97
C PHE A 167 -44.62 -6.88 32.79
N GLY A 168 -44.36 -5.58 32.67
CA GLY A 168 -44.98 -4.41 33.28
C GLY A 168 -43.87 -3.71 34.08
N GLY A 169 -43.34 -2.58 33.58
CA GLY A 169 -42.37 -1.78 34.36
C GLY A 169 -41.45 -0.85 33.56
N ARG A 170 -42.01 0.26 33.04
CA ARG A 170 -41.24 1.49 32.79
C ARG A 170 -41.15 2.27 34.10
N LEU A 171 -39.97 2.81 34.44
CA LEU A 171 -39.85 4.11 35.10
C LEU A 171 -38.56 4.82 34.65
N ASN A 172 -38.76 5.98 34.03
CA ASN A 172 -37.76 7.03 33.83
C ASN A 172 -37.62 7.86 35.12
N PHE A 173 -36.54 8.66 35.19
CA PHE A 173 -36.34 10.01 35.77
C PHE A 173 -34.94 10.05 36.42
N ARG A 174 -33.93 10.78 35.91
CA ARG A 174 -33.74 12.24 35.70
C ARG A 174 -32.84 12.82 36.80
N THR A 175 -31.65 13.23 36.36
CA THR A 175 -30.73 14.30 36.81
C THR A 175 -30.68 14.68 38.29
N ASP A 176 -29.46 14.75 38.83
CA ASP A 176 -29.07 15.88 39.67
C ASP A 176 -27.60 16.27 39.47
N ASN A 177 -27.42 17.56 39.20
CA ASN A 177 -26.16 18.29 39.10
C ASN A 177 -25.64 18.64 40.50
N ARG A 178 -24.36 18.38 40.78
CA ARG A 178 -23.55 19.16 41.73
C ARG A 178 -22.20 19.50 41.12
N PRO A 179 -21.69 20.74 41.23
CA PRO A 179 -20.44 21.13 40.59
C PRO A 179 -19.26 21.41 41.58
N ILE A 180 -18.02 21.19 41.07
CA ILE A 180 -16.67 21.75 41.42
C ILE A 180 -16.02 21.18 42.73
N PRO A 181 -14.70 20.81 42.81
CA PRO A 181 -13.57 21.55 42.24
C PRO A 181 -12.38 20.81 41.59
N PHE A 182 -11.60 21.61 40.85
CA PHE A 182 -10.26 21.32 40.35
C PHE A 182 -9.29 21.03 41.49
N ASP A 183 -8.50 19.97 41.36
CA ASP A 183 -7.10 20.00 41.80
C ASP A 183 -6.22 19.18 40.84
N HIS A 184 -5.02 19.67 40.62
CA HIS A 184 -4.00 19.10 39.73
C HIS A 184 -3.25 17.96 40.42
N ALA A 185 -2.64 17.11 39.58
CA ALA A 185 -1.81 15.95 39.90
C ALA A 185 -2.62 14.68 40.27
N ASP A 186 -2.67 13.72 39.34
CA ASP A 186 -2.06 12.40 39.58
C ASP A 186 -2.29 11.39 38.43
N HIS A 187 -1.22 10.66 38.14
CA HIS A 187 -1.18 9.29 37.61
C HIS A 187 -1.89 8.98 36.28
N VAL A 188 -1.13 9.01 35.18
CA VAL A 188 -1.38 8.07 34.08
C VAL A 188 -1.05 6.66 34.59
N ARG A 189 -2.12 6.01 35.04
CA ARG A 189 -2.29 4.58 35.29
C ARG A 189 -1.61 3.75 34.18
N MET A 190 -0.41 3.25 34.44
CA MET A 190 0.14 2.09 33.71
C MET A 190 -0.75 0.88 34.03
N GLY A 191 -1.72 0.60 33.17
CA GLY A 191 -2.52 -0.60 33.21
C GLY A 191 -1.80 -1.76 32.53
N ALA A 192 -1.29 -2.69 33.35
CA ALA A 192 -1.21 -4.13 33.13
C ALA A 192 -0.90 -4.63 31.70
N TRP A 193 0.40 -4.85 31.41
CA TRP A 193 0.88 -5.73 30.32
C TRP A 193 1.69 -6.89 30.88
N GLN A 194 1.32 -7.40 32.06
CA GLN A 194 1.91 -8.62 32.59
C GLN A 194 0.91 -9.75 32.49
N ASN A 195 1.29 -10.76 31.71
CA ASN A 195 0.74 -12.11 31.62
C ASN A 195 -0.39 -12.33 30.60
N GLU A 196 -0.02 -12.34 29.31
CA GLU A 196 -0.74 -13.12 28.30
C GLU A 196 0.30 -14.06 27.63
N PRO A 197 0.13 -15.39 27.72
CA PRO A 197 0.97 -16.32 26.98
C PRO A 197 0.67 -16.20 25.49
N PHE A 198 1.71 -16.10 24.67
CA PHE A 198 1.65 -15.98 23.21
C PHE A 198 0.55 -16.86 22.58
N ARG A 199 -0.59 -16.26 22.27
CA ARG A 199 -1.57 -16.81 21.32
C ARG A 199 -1.62 -15.90 20.09
N GLY A 200 -0.84 -16.28 19.08
CA GLY A 200 -1.18 -16.11 17.66
C GLY A 200 -1.36 -14.70 17.07
N ALA A 201 -1.01 -13.63 17.78
CA ALA A 201 -1.11 -12.29 17.20
C ALA A 201 0.03 -12.06 16.20
N ASN A 202 -0.31 -12.08 14.92
CA ASN A 202 0.59 -11.74 13.82
C ASN A 202 1.17 -10.32 14.03
N PRO A 203 2.49 -10.16 14.27
CA PRO A 203 3.11 -8.85 14.56
C PRO A 203 2.93 -7.84 13.40
N PHE A 204 2.65 -8.33 12.19
CA PHE A 204 2.37 -7.50 11.02
C PHE A 204 1.00 -6.78 11.11
N LYS A 205 -0.01 -7.37 11.77
CA LYS A 205 -1.30 -6.70 12.02
C LYS A 205 -1.15 -5.49 12.97
N LYS A 206 -0.18 -5.51 13.89
CA LYS A 206 0.08 -4.41 14.83
C LYS A 206 0.91 -3.29 14.21
N MET A 207 1.81 -3.61 13.28
CA MET A 207 2.54 -2.59 12.48
C MET A 207 1.63 -1.76 11.58
N ARG A 208 0.52 -2.34 11.09
CA ARG A 208 -0.51 -1.60 10.30
C ARG A 208 -1.18 -0.46 11.07
N ALA A 209 -1.25 -0.55 12.40
CA ALA A 209 -1.84 0.50 13.24
C ALA A 209 -0.88 1.68 13.50
N MET A 210 0.36 1.59 13.02
CA MET A 210 1.44 2.57 13.24
C MET A 210 1.98 3.19 11.93
N LEU A 211 1.37 2.87 10.79
CA LEU A 211 1.58 3.51 9.48
C LEU A 211 0.50 4.57 9.23
#